data_AF-A0A2H5Q1R4-F1
#
_entry.id   AF-A0A2H5Q1R4-F1
#
_cell.length_a   1.000
_cell.length_b   1.000
_cell.length_c   1.000
_cell.angle_alpha   90.00
_cell.angle_beta   90.00
_cell.angle_gamma   90.00
#
_symmetry.space_group_name_H-M   'P 1'
#
loop_
_entity.id
_entity.type
_entity.pdbx_description
1 polymer ?
#
loop_
_entity_poly.entity_id
_entity_poly.type
_entity_poly.pdbx_seq_one_letter_code
_entity_poly.pdbx_strand_id
1 'polypeptide(L)'
;MVGDNLPSKPDVIALYNQNNIRRMRLYDPNREALEAFRGSNIEVMLDLPNDDLRRISSTQAEANTWVQENVQNFVNNVKFKCIAVGNEAKPGDDFAQYLVPTMRNIQNAINGANLGSEIKVSTAIELGFLDAFSPPAEQPVVSNPPLSYLNLFDAQFDATYAALEKPSGWPAAGGDGALTNVDNAKTNNNNLIQHVKQGSPKKPRPIETYIFAMFDENG
;
A
#
# COMPACT_ATOMS: atom_id res chain seq x y z
N MET A 1 13.60 4.46 2.35
CA MET A 1 14.08 5.20 1.15
C MET A 1 15.54 4.88 0.95
N VAL A 2 15.88 4.24 -0.17
CA VAL A 2 17.26 3.93 -0.55
C VAL A 2 17.53 4.75 -1.83
N GLY A 3 18.22 5.88 -1.70
CA GLY A 3 18.49 6.77 -2.82
C GLY A 3 19.21 8.04 -2.36
N ASP A 4 20.46 8.20 -2.79
CA ASP A 4 21.37 9.24 -2.28
C ASP A 4 21.14 10.63 -2.90
N ASN A 5 20.22 10.72 -3.88
CA ASN A 5 19.89 11.95 -4.62
C ASN A 5 18.43 12.39 -4.46
N LEU A 6 17.73 11.90 -3.43
CA LEU A 6 16.34 12.25 -3.20
C LEU A 6 16.20 13.65 -2.60
N PRO A 7 15.15 14.42 -2.96
CA PRO A 7 14.85 15.69 -2.29
C PRO A 7 14.66 15.51 -0.77
N SER A 8 14.78 16.60 -0.02
CA SER A 8 14.50 16.58 1.42
C SER A 8 13.05 16.16 1.69
N LYS A 9 12.77 15.56 2.86
CA LYS A 9 11.40 15.12 3.19
C LYS A 9 10.38 16.26 3.08
N PRO A 10 10.66 17.49 3.57
CA PRO A 10 9.78 18.64 3.34
C PRO A 10 9.54 18.96 1.87
N ASP A 11 10.56 18.89 1.01
CA ASP A 11 10.41 19.16 -0.43
C ASP A 11 9.52 18.12 -1.11
N VAL A 12 9.64 16.85 -0.72
CA VAL A 12 8.74 15.78 -1.19
C VAL A 12 7.29 16.08 -0.80
N ILE A 13 7.03 16.48 0.45
CA ILE A 13 5.69 16.85 0.92
C ILE A 13 5.15 18.08 0.18
N ALA A 14 6.00 19.07 -0.10
CA ALA A 14 5.63 20.22 -0.92
C ALA A 14 5.23 19.80 -2.34
N LEU A 15 5.99 18.89 -2.96
CA LEU A 15 5.71 18.37 -4.30
C LEU A 15 4.37 17.61 -4.34
N TYR A 16 4.07 16.80 -3.33
CA TYR A 16 2.76 16.13 -3.20
C TYR A 16 1.61 17.14 -3.18
N ASN A 17 1.74 18.19 -2.37
CA ASN A 17 0.73 19.23 -2.26
C ASN A 17 0.54 20.01 -3.57
N GLN A 18 1.65 20.39 -4.23
CA GLN A 18 1.62 21.09 -5.52
C GLN A 18 0.89 20.26 -6.61
N ASN A 19 1.03 18.94 -6.56
CA ASN A 19 0.41 18.01 -7.50
C ASN A 19 -0.96 17.48 -7.03
N ASN A 20 -1.52 18.03 -5.94
CA ASN A 20 -2.78 17.57 -5.34
C ASN A 20 -2.82 16.08 -4.98
N ILE A 21 -1.67 15.49 -4.67
CA ILE A 21 -1.56 14.12 -4.18
C ILE A 21 -1.84 14.14 -2.68
N ARG A 22 -2.93 13.48 -2.27
CA ARG A 22 -3.43 13.54 -0.88
C ARG A 22 -3.19 12.28 -0.07
N ARG A 23 -2.51 11.27 -0.63
CA ARG A 23 -2.18 10.02 0.06
C ARG A 23 -0.75 9.61 -0.21
N MET A 24 -0.04 9.14 0.81
CA MET A 24 1.31 8.61 0.70
C MET A 24 1.43 7.30 1.50
N ARG A 25 2.17 6.34 0.96
CA ARG A 25 2.62 5.15 1.71
C ARG A 25 4.07 5.37 2.15
N LEU A 26 4.36 5.10 3.41
CA LEU A 26 5.69 5.16 3.99
C LEU A 26 6.11 3.76 4.45
N TYR A 27 7.19 3.24 3.89
CA TYR A 27 7.63 1.84 4.06
C TYR A 27 8.29 1.54 5.41
N ASP A 28 8.60 2.57 6.19
CA ASP A 28 9.21 2.48 7.52
C ASP A 28 8.80 3.71 8.35
N PRO A 29 8.83 3.67 9.70
CA PRO A 29 8.51 4.82 10.53
C PRO A 29 9.65 5.86 10.55
N ASN A 30 10.01 6.38 9.38
CA ASN A 30 11.05 7.39 9.22
C ASN A 30 10.66 8.67 9.97
N ARG A 31 11.40 8.99 11.03
CA ARG A 31 11.08 10.13 11.90
C ARG A 31 11.10 11.46 11.17
N GLU A 32 12.05 11.68 10.27
CA GLU A 32 12.14 12.93 9.50
C GLU A 32 10.92 13.10 8.57
N ALA A 33 10.47 12.02 7.92
CA ALA A 33 9.26 12.03 7.11
C ALA A 33 8.00 12.30 7.97
N LEU A 34 7.87 11.63 9.12
CA LEU A 34 6.75 11.85 10.05
C LEU A 34 6.68 13.29 10.55
N GLU A 35 7.83 13.92 10.83
CA GLU A 35 7.90 15.34 11.15
C GLU A 35 7.48 16.21 9.97
N ALA A 36 7.93 15.90 8.75
CA ALA A 36 7.56 16.64 7.54
C ALA A 36 6.05 16.53 7.20
N PHE A 37 5.37 15.45 7.59
CA PHE A 37 3.94 15.28 7.38
C PHE A 37 3.06 16.19 8.26
N ARG A 38 3.60 16.75 9.36
CA ARG A 38 2.79 17.53 10.31
C ARG A 38 2.09 18.70 9.62
N GLY A 39 0.76 18.75 9.70
CA GLY A 39 -0.06 19.80 9.09
C GLY A 39 -0.19 19.74 7.57
N SER A 40 0.40 18.74 6.91
CA SER A 40 0.39 18.61 5.44
C SER A 40 -0.98 18.27 4.83
N ASN A 41 -1.92 17.79 5.65
CA ASN A 41 -3.21 17.22 5.23
C ASN A 41 -3.13 15.97 4.33
N ILE A 42 -1.93 15.41 4.11
CA ILE A 42 -1.74 14.15 3.39
C ILE A 42 -2.09 12.98 4.31
N GLU A 43 -2.89 12.04 3.80
CA GLU A 43 -3.21 10.78 4.47
C GLU A 43 -2.05 9.78 4.33
N VAL A 44 -1.69 9.12 5.43
CA VAL A 44 -0.51 8.24 5.50
C VAL A 44 -0.93 6.80 5.74
N MET A 45 -0.49 5.90 4.84
CA MET A 45 -0.36 4.48 5.13
C MET A 45 1.08 4.25 5.63
N LEU A 46 1.22 3.81 6.87
CA LEU A 46 2.53 3.55 7.48
C LEU A 46 2.76 2.05 7.58
N ASP A 47 3.87 1.59 7.04
CA ASP A 47 4.26 0.19 7.14
C ASP A 47 4.97 -0.09 8.47
N LEU A 48 4.71 -1.27 9.03
CA LEU A 48 5.49 -1.88 10.09
C LEU A 48 6.45 -2.87 9.41
N PRO A 49 7.79 -2.64 9.47
CA PRO A 49 8.77 -3.45 8.75
C PRO A 49 8.77 -4.94 9.11
N ASN A 50 9.14 -5.80 8.16
CA ASN A 50 9.15 -7.25 8.35
C ASN A 50 10.03 -7.70 9.53
N ASP A 51 11.17 -7.03 9.75
CA ASP A 51 12.13 -7.35 10.82
C ASP A 51 11.55 -7.15 12.23
N ASP A 52 10.56 -6.26 12.37
CA ASP A 52 9.91 -5.97 13.66
C ASP A 52 8.80 -6.98 14.01
N LEU A 53 8.29 -7.76 13.03
CA LEU A 53 7.14 -8.64 13.22
C LEU A 53 7.36 -9.66 14.34
N ARG A 54 8.54 -10.27 14.40
CA ARG A 54 8.86 -11.27 15.42
C ARG A 54 8.86 -10.68 16.83
N ARG A 55 9.40 -9.48 17.00
CA ARG A 55 9.43 -8.78 18.29
C ARG A 55 8.01 -8.36 18.68
N ILE A 56 7.28 -7.72 17.79
CA ILE A 56 5.96 -7.12 18.11
C ILE A 56 4.88 -8.20 18.31
N SER A 57 4.98 -9.34 17.62
CA SER A 57 4.10 -10.49 17.89
C SER A 57 4.31 -11.11 19.27
N SER A 58 5.49 -10.94 19.88
CA SER A 58 5.85 -11.65 21.12
C SER A 58 5.03 -11.21 22.33
N THR A 59 4.70 -9.92 22.45
CA THR A 59 3.89 -9.39 23.55
C THR A 59 3.07 -8.17 23.13
N GLN A 60 1.95 -7.93 23.82
CA GLN A 60 1.15 -6.72 23.63
C GLN A 60 1.92 -5.44 24.01
N ALA A 61 2.87 -5.51 24.95
CA ALA A 61 3.66 -4.37 25.38
C ALA A 61 4.55 -3.83 24.24
N GLU A 62 5.19 -4.71 23.48
CA GLU A 62 5.99 -4.32 22.30
C GLU A 62 5.14 -3.57 21.25
N ALA A 63 3.91 -4.03 21.00
CA ALA A 63 3.00 -3.35 20.10
C ALA A 63 2.51 -2.00 20.64
N ASN A 64 2.26 -1.90 21.95
CA ASN A 64 1.89 -0.63 22.58
C ASN A 64 3.01 0.40 22.45
N THR A 65 4.26 0.00 22.72
CA THR A 65 5.43 0.86 22.54
C THR A 65 5.57 1.31 21.09
N TRP A 66 5.47 0.40 20.12
CA TRP A 66 5.57 0.76 18.70
C TRP A 66 4.48 1.76 18.27
N VAL A 67 3.22 1.55 18.69
CA VAL A 67 2.11 2.46 18.38
C VAL A 67 2.29 3.81 19.07
N GLN A 68 2.77 3.82 20.31
CA GLN A 68 3.04 5.07 21.02
C GLN A 68 4.11 5.89 20.28
N GLU A 69 5.24 5.27 19.98
CA GLU A 69 6.40 5.92 19.39
C GLU A 69 6.14 6.44 17.98
N ASN A 70 5.48 5.64 17.14
CA ASN A 70 5.40 5.89 15.71
C ASN A 70 4.05 6.45 15.25
N VAL A 71 3.00 6.35 16.08
CA VAL A 71 1.65 6.81 15.74
C VAL A 71 1.16 7.88 16.73
N GLN A 72 1.03 7.56 18.02
CA GLN A 72 0.42 8.48 18.99
C GLN A 72 1.19 9.80 19.13
N ASN A 73 2.52 9.77 19.08
CA ASN A 73 3.35 10.97 19.14
C ASN A 73 3.17 11.93 17.94
N PHE A 74 2.55 11.46 16.87
CA PHE A 74 2.39 12.20 15.61
C PHE A 74 0.91 12.47 15.25
N VAL A 75 -0.03 11.69 15.76
CA VAL A 75 -1.44 11.66 15.31
C VAL A 75 -2.17 13.01 15.42
N ASN A 76 -1.75 13.89 16.33
CA ASN A 76 -2.33 15.24 16.44
C ASN A 76 -2.10 16.11 15.20
N ASN A 77 -1.07 15.80 14.39
CA ASN A 77 -0.69 16.59 13.22
C ASN A 77 -0.44 15.76 11.96
N VAL A 78 -0.41 14.43 12.05
CA VAL A 78 -0.21 13.49 10.94
C VAL A 78 -1.47 12.65 10.78
N LYS A 79 -2.01 12.58 9.55
CA LYS A 79 -3.28 11.89 9.26
C LYS A 79 -3.04 10.43 8.88
N PHE A 80 -2.85 9.57 9.85
CA PHE A 80 -2.76 8.13 9.58
C PHE A 80 -4.12 7.57 9.15
N LYS A 81 -4.12 6.69 8.15
CA LYS A 81 -5.30 5.94 7.69
C LYS A 81 -5.15 4.45 7.86
N CYS A 82 -3.95 3.94 7.62
CA CYS A 82 -3.68 2.52 7.69
C CYS A 82 -2.30 2.26 8.29
N ILE A 83 -2.20 1.23 9.13
CA ILE A 83 -0.94 0.58 9.46
C ILE A 83 -0.86 -0.72 8.65
N ALA A 84 0.08 -0.79 7.72
CA ALA A 84 0.35 -1.99 6.93
C ALA A 84 1.39 -2.86 7.64
N VAL A 85 0.96 -3.97 8.23
CA VAL A 85 1.83 -4.89 8.97
C VAL A 85 2.53 -5.81 7.99
N GLY A 86 3.84 -5.61 7.86
CA GLY A 86 4.68 -6.29 6.88
C GLY A 86 4.46 -5.78 5.45
N ASN A 87 5.52 -5.89 4.65
CA ASN A 87 5.50 -5.63 3.22
C ASN A 87 5.79 -6.91 2.45
N GLU A 88 5.04 -7.13 1.37
CA GLU A 88 5.28 -8.19 0.38
C GLU A 88 5.34 -9.60 0.97
N ALA A 89 4.46 -9.90 1.93
CA ALA A 89 4.38 -11.24 2.49
C ALA A 89 4.07 -12.29 1.41
N LYS A 90 4.88 -13.35 1.34
CA LYS A 90 4.69 -14.51 0.46
C LYS A 90 4.44 -15.78 1.25
N PRO A 91 3.67 -16.75 0.70
CA PRO A 91 3.59 -18.09 1.27
C PRO A 91 5.00 -18.71 1.39
N GLY A 92 5.40 -19.07 2.61
CA GLY A 92 6.71 -19.67 2.87
C GLY A 92 7.76 -18.72 3.44
N ASP A 93 7.48 -17.41 3.54
CA ASP A 93 8.39 -16.50 4.23
C ASP A 93 8.50 -16.84 5.72
N ASP A 94 9.72 -16.79 6.26
CA ASP A 94 10.00 -17.10 7.67
C ASP A 94 9.20 -16.20 8.63
N PHE A 95 8.91 -14.97 8.20
CA PHE A 95 8.15 -14.00 8.98
C PHE A 95 6.63 -14.15 8.86
N ALA A 96 6.12 -14.93 7.89
CA ALA A 96 4.68 -15.03 7.63
C ALA A 96 3.89 -15.50 8.85
N GLN A 97 4.49 -16.39 9.67
CA GLN A 97 3.91 -16.88 10.93
C GLN A 97 3.66 -15.77 11.96
N TYR A 98 4.37 -14.65 11.86
CA TYR A 98 4.27 -13.53 12.80
C TYR A 98 3.27 -12.45 12.37
N LEU A 99 2.77 -12.48 11.13
CA LEU A 99 1.88 -11.44 10.59
C LEU A 99 0.58 -11.33 11.38
N VAL A 100 -0.19 -12.42 11.52
CA VAL A 100 -1.49 -12.39 12.19
C VAL A 100 -1.38 -12.01 13.68
N PRO A 101 -0.46 -12.60 14.47
CA PRO A 101 -0.24 -12.15 15.85
C PRO A 101 0.14 -10.67 15.94
N THR A 102 1.01 -10.18 15.06
CA THR A 102 1.40 -8.76 15.04
C THR A 102 0.22 -7.86 14.71
N MET A 103 -0.57 -8.19 13.68
CA MET A 103 -1.77 -7.44 13.32
C MET A 103 -2.78 -7.35 14.47
N ARG A 104 -2.97 -8.44 15.23
CA ARG A 104 -3.84 -8.43 16.41
C ARG A 104 -3.30 -7.50 17.50
N ASN A 105 -2.01 -7.60 17.82
CA ASN A 105 -1.40 -6.77 18.85
C ASN A 105 -1.44 -5.28 18.47
N ILE A 106 -1.13 -4.93 17.22
CA ILE A 106 -1.21 -3.55 16.73
C ILE A 106 -2.66 -3.05 16.71
N GLN A 107 -3.63 -3.86 16.27
CA GLN A 107 -5.04 -3.47 16.29
C GLN A 107 -5.52 -3.19 17.72
N ASN A 108 -5.12 -4.02 18.69
CA ASN A 108 -5.42 -3.80 20.10
C ASN A 108 -4.78 -2.51 20.63
N ALA A 109 -3.52 -2.23 20.28
CA ALA A 109 -2.83 -1.01 20.68
C ALA A 109 -3.48 0.25 20.10
N ILE A 110 -3.85 0.23 18.81
CA ILE A 110 -4.59 1.31 18.13
C ILE A 110 -5.97 1.53 18.77
N ASN A 111 -6.69 0.45 19.11
CA ASN A 111 -7.97 0.54 19.80
C ASN A 111 -7.80 1.11 21.22
N GLY A 112 -6.78 0.66 21.97
CA GLY A 112 -6.46 1.16 23.31
C GLY A 112 -6.04 2.64 23.31
N ALA A 113 -5.49 3.11 22.19
CA ALA A 113 -5.20 4.53 21.94
C ALA A 113 -6.45 5.35 21.52
N ASN A 114 -7.63 4.72 21.42
CA ASN A 114 -8.87 5.30 20.88
C ASN A 114 -8.79 5.74 19.41
N LEU A 115 -7.91 5.12 18.62
CA LEU A 115 -7.68 5.46 17.21
C LEU A 115 -8.33 4.46 16.24
N GLY A 116 -9.02 3.42 16.72
CA GLY A 116 -9.55 2.32 15.89
C GLY A 116 -10.67 2.69 14.91
N SER A 117 -11.38 3.80 15.15
CA SER A 117 -12.33 4.37 14.18
C SER A 117 -11.62 4.98 12.98
N GLU A 118 -10.45 5.58 13.20
CA GLU A 118 -9.71 6.39 12.23
C GLU A 118 -8.63 5.61 11.49
N ILE A 119 -7.92 4.73 12.20
CA ILE A 119 -6.76 3.99 11.71
C ILE A 119 -7.13 2.51 11.61
N LYS A 120 -6.97 1.95 10.40
CA LYS A 120 -7.16 0.51 10.15
C LYS A 120 -5.83 -0.22 10.16
N VAL A 121 -5.84 -1.48 10.55
CA VAL A 121 -4.66 -2.36 10.45
C VAL A 121 -4.86 -3.30 9.28
N SER A 122 -3.89 -3.40 8.39
CA SER A 122 -3.87 -4.32 7.24
C SER A 122 -2.50 -4.96 7.09
N THR A 123 -2.28 -5.73 6.04
CA THR A 123 -0.98 -6.19 5.57
C THR A 123 -0.88 -5.92 4.07
N ALA A 124 0.32 -5.75 3.54
CA ALA A 124 0.57 -5.68 2.12
C ALA A 124 1.10 -7.03 1.62
N ILE A 125 0.37 -7.65 0.70
CA ILE A 125 0.73 -8.93 0.10
C ILE A 125 1.38 -8.67 -1.26
N GLU A 126 2.42 -9.43 -1.60
CA GLU A 126 3.02 -9.40 -2.92
C GLU A 126 2.10 -10.07 -3.95
N LEU A 127 1.83 -9.45 -5.11
CA LEU A 127 1.07 -10.09 -6.20
C LEU A 127 1.92 -10.79 -7.25
N GLY A 128 3.25 -10.72 -7.19
CA GLY A 128 4.17 -11.23 -8.22
C GLY A 128 4.05 -12.72 -8.55
N PHE A 129 3.23 -13.48 -7.80
CA PHE A 129 2.88 -14.86 -8.11
C PHE A 129 1.64 -15.02 -9.01
N LEU A 130 0.96 -13.94 -9.42
CA LEU A 130 -0.26 -13.94 -10.25
C LEU A 130 -0.11 -12.99 -11.44
N ASP A 131 0.18 -13.51 -12.63
CA ASP A 131 0.41 -12.76 -13.88
C ASP A 131 -0.83 -11.94 -14.34
N ALA A 132 -0.79 -10.59 -14.32
CA ALA A 132 -1.73 -9.76 -15.09
C ALA A 132 -1.31 -8.30 -15.25
N PHE A 133 -1.54 -7.74 -16.45
CA PHE A 133 -2.33 -6.52 -16.73
C PHE A 133 -2.17 -6.18 -18.23
N SER A 134 -3.11 -6.64 -19.05
CA SER A 134 -3.27 -6.15 -20.43
C SER A 134 -4.31 -5.03 -20.48
N PRO A 135 -4.24 -4.11 -21.47
CA PRO A 135 -5.32 -3.14 -21.71
C PRO A 135 -6.68 -3.84 -21.87
N PRO A 136 -7.81 -3.16 -21.57
CA PRO A 136 -9.12 -3.76 -21.72
C PRO A 136 -9.32 -4.23 -23.17
N ALA A 137 -9.53 -5.53 -23.34
CA ALA A 137 -9.85 -6.11 -24.63
C ALA A 137 -11.31 -5.77 -25.01
N GLU A 138 -11.59 -5.67 -26.31
CA GLU A 138 -12.96 -5.46 -26.81
C GLU A 138 -13.88 -6.66 -26.53
N GLN A 139 -13.28 -7.82 -26.21
CA GLN A 139 -13.97 -9.03 -25.78
C GLN A 139 -13.44 -9.50 -24.42
N PRO A 140 -14.26 -10.20 -23.61
CA PRO A 140 -13.82 -10.73 -22.31
C PRO A 140 -12.59 -11.63 -22.44
N VAL A 141 -11.51 -11.27 -21.76
CA VAL A 141 -10.28 -12.09 -21.65
C VAL A 141 -10.42 -13.18 -20.59
N VAL A 142 -11.28 -12.98 -19.60
CA VAL A 142 -11.68 -14.00 -18.61
C VAL A 142 -13.20 -14.00 -18.47
N SER A 143 -13.82 -15.17 -18.66
CA SER A 143 -15.27 -15.36 -18.48
C SER A 143 -15.53 -16.35 -17.35
N ASN A 144 -16.23 -15.89 -16.31
CA ASN A 144 -16.67 -16.68 -15.17
C ASN A 144 -18.14 -16.34 -14.86
N PRO A 145 -19.11 -16.87 -15.63
CA PRO A 145 -20.51 -16.47 -15.53
C PRO A 145 -21.04 -16.47 -14.08
N PRO A 146 -21.69 -15.38 -13.63
CA PRO A 146 -22.21 -14.26 -14.42
C PRO A 146 -21.20 -13.12 -14.70
N LEU A 147 -19.94 -13.25 -14.27
CA LEU A 147 -18.92 -12.22 -14.37
C LEU A 147 -18.05 -12.37 -15.63
N SER A 148 -17.84 -11.28 -16.35
CA SER A 148 -16.97 -11.21 -17.53
C SER A 148 -15.99 -10.06 -17.35
N TYR A 149 -14.70 -10.32 -17.55
CA TYR A 149 -13.63 -9.37 -17.30
C TYR A 149 -12.93 -9.00 -18.60
N LEU A 150 -12.89 -7.71 -18.90
CA LEU A 150 -12.24 -7.16 -20.09
C LEU A 150 -10.73 -6.96 -19.89
N ASN A 151 -10.26 -7.01 -18.65
CA ASN A 151 -8.84 -6.97 -18.33
C ASN A 151 -8.55 -7.97 -17.20
N LEU A 152 -7.29 -8.38 -17.12
CA LEU A 152 -6.86 -9.38 -16.14
C LEU A 152 -6.70 -8.76 -14.73
N PHE A 153 -6.69 -7.42 -14.60
CA PHE A 153 -6.75 -6.72 -13.30
C PHE A 153 -8.04 -6.97 -12.56
N ASP A 154 -9.18 -6.72 -13.20
CA ASP A 154 -10.49 -6.91 -12.57
C ASP A 154 -10.73 -8.39 -12.26
N ALA A 155 -10.30 -9.29 -13.15
CA ALA A 155 -10.38 -10.73 -12.94
C ALA A 155 -9.58 -11.17 -11.70
N GLN A 156 -8.35 -10.68 -11.56
CA GLN A 156 -7.50 -10.99 -10.41
C GLN A 156 -7.96 -10.31 -9.13
N PHE A 157 -8.32 -9.03 -9.18
CA PHE A 157 -8.84 -8.30 -8.03
C PHE A 157 -10.10 -8.96 -7.46
N ASP A 158 -11.04 -9.35 -8.32
CA ASP A 158 -12.26 -10.03 -7.89
C ASP A 158 -12.01 -11.50 -7.48
N ALA A 159 -10.99 -12.17 -8.03
CA ALA A 159 -10.54 -13.50 -7.62
C ALA A 159 -9.84 -13.48 -6.26
N THR A 160 -8.93 -12.52 -6.01
CA THR A 160 -8.29 -12.30 -4.71
C THR A 160 -9.34 -11.89 -3.68
N TYR A 161 -10.30 -11.02 -4.03
CA TYR A 161 -11.41 -10.65 -3.15
C TYR A 161 -12.39 -11.81 -2.89
N ALA A 162 -12.54 -12.75 -3.84
CA ALA A 162 -13.29 -13.99 -3.63
C ALA A 162 -12.52 -14.98 -2.74
N ALA A 163 -11.19 -14.96 -2.79
CA ALA A 163 -10.31 -15.85 -2.04
C ALA A 163 -10.00 -15.36 -0.61
N LEU A 164 -9.93 -14.04 -0.37
CA LEU A 164 -9.42 -13.36 0.83
C LEU A 164 -10.10 -11.96 0.93
N GLU A 165 -10.62 -11.47 2.05
CA GLU A 165 -9.84 -11.07 3.22
C GLU A 165 -8.42 -10.49 2.87
N LYS A 166 -8.37 -9.30 2.23
CA LYS A 166 -7.26 -8.28 2.11
C LYS A 166 -6.26 -8.30 0.90
N PRO A 167 -5.69 -7.10 0.51
CA PRO A 167 -5.25 -6.71 -0.86
C PRO A 167 -3.74 -6.33 -1.04
N SER A 168 -3.31 -5.93 -2.26
CA SER A 168 -1.94 -6.15 -2.80
C SER A 168 -1.50 -5.24 -4.04
N GLY A 169 -0.22 -5.28 -4.53
CA GLY A 169 0.41 -4.47 -5.66
C GLY A 169 1.79 -4.97 -6.26
N TRP A 170 2.44 -4.32 -7.29
CA TRP A 170 3.76 -4.69 -7.95
C TRP A 170 4.56 -3.53 -8.69
N PRO A 171 5.92 -3.60 -8.93
CA PRO A 171 6.84 -2.50 -9.35
C PRO A 171 7.34 -2.48 -10.83
N ALA A 172 8.30 -1.58 -11.14
CA ALA A 172 8.56 -0.98 -12.47
C ALA A 172 9.81 -1.43 -13.29
N ALA A 173 10.59 -2.47 -12.92
CA ALA A 173 11.70 -2.96 -13.76
C ALA A 173 12.05 -4.46 -13.57
N GLY A 174 12.45 -5.13 -14.66
CA GLY A 174 12.88 -6.54 -14.67
C GLY A 174 12.55 -7.38 -15.92
N GLY A 175 11.89 -6.80 -16.94
CA GLY A 175 11.45 -7.51 -18.16
C GLY A 175 11.99 -6.92 -19.46
N ASP A 176 11.91 -7.72 -20.54
CA ASP A 176 12.48 -7.47 -21.86
C ASP A 176 12.18 -6.06 -22.42
N GLY A 177 13.20 -5.42 -23.00
CA GLY A 177 13.31 -3.96 -23.24
C GLY A 177 12.34 -3.34 -24.25
N ALA A 178 11.27 -4.05 -24.62
CA ALA A 178 10.21 -3.56 -25.51
C ALA A 178 8.96 -3.06 -24.76
N LEU A 179 8.81 -3.37 -23.46
CA LEU A 179 7.60 -3.05 -22.66
C LEU A 179 7.79 -1.90 -21.66
N THR A 180 9.03 -1.56 -21.34
CA THR A 180 9.43 -0.57 -20.32
C THR A 180 9.84 0.76 -20.97
N ASN A 181 8.84 1.57 -21.34
CA ASN A 181 9.10 2.93 -21.83
C ASN A 181 8.16 3.96 -21.15
N VAL A 182 8.57 5.23 -21.20
CA VAL A 182 7.87 6.35 -20.52
C VAL A 182 6.43 6.50 -20.99
N ASP A 183 6.17 6.26 -22.28
CA ASP A 183 4.82 6.39 -22.86
C ASP A 183 3.88 5.30 -22.35
N ASN A 184 4.37 4.06 -22.22
CA ASN A 184 3.64 2.96 -21.61
C ASN A 184 3.36 3.21 -20.12
N ALA A 185 4.34 3.69 -19.36
CA ALA A 185 4.18 4.00 -17.94
C ALA A 185 3.17 5.14 -17.70
N LYS A 186 3.24 6.20 -18.50
CA LYS A 186 2.28 7.32 -18.47
C LYS A 186 0.88 6.86 -18.84
N THR A 187 0.75 6.03 -19.87
CA THR A 187 -0.55 5.48 -20.30
C THR A 187 -1.15 4.59 -19.23
N ASN A 188 -0.35 3.71 -18.63
CA ASN A 188 -0.79 2.83 -17.56
C ASN A 188 -1.27 3.61 -16.33
N ASN A 189 -0.47 4.55 -15.82
CA ASN A 189 -0.83 5.38 -14.67
C ASN A 189 -2.10 6.20 -14.92
N ASN A 190 -2.24 6.79 -16.12
CA ASN A 190 -3.45 7.54 -16.47
C ASN A 190 -4.69 6.63 -16.53
N ASN A 191 -4.58 5.46 -17.15
CA ASN A 191 -5.67 4.49 -17.24
C ASN A 191 -6.07 3.99 -15.85
N LEU A 192 -5.09 3.70 -14.98
CA LEU A 192 -5.33 3.30 -13.60
C LEU A 192 -6.08 4.39 -12.83
N ILE A 193 -5.65 5.65 -12.90
CA ILE A 193 -6.32 6.79 -12.23
C ILE A 193 -7.77 6.94 -12.67
N GLN A 194 -8.11 6.69 -13.94
CA GLN A 194 -9.49 6.76 -14.41
C GLN A 194 -10.30 5.52 -14.00
N HIS A 195 -9.70 4.33 -14.05
CA HIS A 195 -10.35 3.06 -13.72
C HIS A 195 -10.74 2.98 -12.25
N VAL A 196 -9.84 3.36 -11.33
CA VAL A 196 -10.07 3.23 -9.88
C VAL A 196 -11.21 4.10 -9.37
N LYS A 197 -11.67 5.10 -10.14
CA LYS A 197 -12.86 5.90 -9.81
C LYS A 197 -14.16 5.12 -10.04
N GLN A 198 -14.16 4.20 -11.00
CA GLN A 198 -15.34 3.41 -11.39
C GLN A 198 -15.45 2.13 -10.54
N GLY A 199 -14.30 1.58 -10.13
CA GLY A 199 -14.24 0.33 -9.39
C GLY A 199 -14.24 -0.91 -10.29
N SER A 200 -14.49 -2.08 -9.71
CA SER A 200 -14.57 -3.35 -10.45
C SER A 200 -16.02 -3.79 -10.67
N PRO A 201 -16.30 -4.75 -11.57
CA PRO A 201 -17.65 -5.31 -11.73
C PRO A 201 -18.29 -5.81 -10.42
N LYS A 202 -17.51 -6.45 -9.52
CA LYS A 202 -18.00 -6.88 -8.20
C LYS A 202 -18.05 -5.76 -7.15
N LYS A 203 -17.31 -4.67 -7.36
CA LYS A 203 -17.34 -3.46 -6.52
C LYS A 203 -17.36 -2.19 -7.36
N PRO A 204 -18.54 -1.78 -7.85
CA PRO A 204 -18.69 -0.59 -8.70
C PRO A 204 -18.67 0.70 -7.85
N ARG A 205 -17.58 0.88 -7.10
CA ARG A 205 -17.30 2.05 -6.25
C ARG A 205 -15.80 2.34 -6.30
N PRO A 206 -15.37 3.58 -6.01
CA PRO A 206 -13.97 3.93 -6.01
C PRO A 206 -13.11 2.98 -5.16
N ILE A 207 -11.96 2.60 -5.71
CA ILE A 207 -10.93 1.75 -5.08
C ILE A 207 -9.80 2.67 -4.61
N GLU A 208 -9.38 2.50 -3.35
CA GLU A 208 -8.21 3.21 -2.83
C GLU A 208 -6.94 2.58 -3.40
N THR A 209 -6.11 3.40 -4.06
CA THR A 209 -4.93 2.94 -4.80
C THR A 209 -3.75 3.86 -4.53
N TYR A 210 -2.57 3.26 -4.32
CA TYR A 210 -1.29 3.95 -4.14
C TYR A 210 -0.40 3.58 -5.32
N ILE A 211 0.06 4.58 -6.08
CA ILE A 211 0.98 4.39 -7.20
C ILE A 211 2.40 4.30 -6.65
N PHE A 212 3.11 3.24 -6.98
CA PHE A 212 4.52 3.07 -6.67
C PHE A 212 5.38 3.47 -7.88
N ALA A 213 6.42 4.29 -7.77
CA ALA A 213 6.84 5.14 -6.64
C ALA A 213 6.90 6.61 -7.08
N MET A 214 7.10 7.54 -6.14
CA MET A 214 7.21 8.97 -6.47
C MET A 214 8.48 9.31 -7.25
N PHE A 215 9.58 8.64 -6.93
CA PHE A 215 10.89 8.85 -7.53
C PHE A 215 11.47 7.51 -7.97
N ASP A 216 12.32 7.54 -8.98
CA ASP A 216 13.19 6.41 -9.29
C ASP A 216 14.17 6.21 -8.12
N GLU A 217 14.18 5.01 -7.56
CA GLU A 217 15.11 4.62 -6.52
C GLU A 217 16.36 4.01 -7.19
N ASN A 218 17.39 4.82 -7.38
CA ASN A 218 18.68 4.34 -7.90
C ASN A 218 19.40 3.56 -6.79
N GLY A 219 19.53 2.25 -6.98
CA GLY A 219 20.43 1.37 -6.21
C GLY A 219 21.73 1.10 -6.95
#